data_AF-A0A2P4XCY3-F1
#
_entry.id   AF-A0A2P4XCY3-F1
#
_cell.length_a   1.000
_cell.length_b   1.000
_cell.length_c   1.000
_cell.angle_alpha   90.00
_cell.angle_beta   90.00
_cell.angle_gamma   90.00
#
_symmetry.space_group_name_H-M   'P 1'
#
loop_
_entity.id
_entity.type
_entity.pdbx_description
1 polymer ?
#
loop_
_entity_poly.entity_id
_entity_poly.type
_entity_poly.pdbx_seq_one_letter_code
_entity_poly.pdbx_strand_id
1 'polypeptide(L)'
;MALLLLMMLVLLAATAAAKEGVMRTRPVLLMPGFASSQLQSWSHSRCETGFRKNLYRDIKFGDRLWVDVARVLAQGDCWIRCMKLDITTQEERECKLRAAQGLEAVSELDPGIVTGPLSTVWRSIIHDLVDHFELDPDQLVVATYDWRLPPSKLQERDKYFYSLKKKIEYTVELDGNRGGLVVIAHSMGNGVFRYFLEWLKEEVGRNNWQKWIDAHISAYFAVGSPLLGSAESLELISSGITEGLPITQSDMRKLVVSFGNPY
;
A
#
# COMPACT_ATOMS: atom_id res chain seq x y z
N MET A 1 8.32 52.15 -36.82
CA MET A 1 7.07 51.55 -36.29
C MET A 1 6.98 50.05 -36.55
N ALA A 2 7.16 49.58 -37.80
CA ALA A 2 7.09 48.15 -38.13
C ALA A 2 8.13 47.25 -37.42
N LEU A 3 9.36 47.73 -37.23
CA LEU A 3 10.42 46.96 -36.55
C LEU A 3 10.13 46.70 -35.06
N LEU A 4 9.51 47.68 -34.38
CA LEU A 4 9.10 47.54 -32.97
C LEU A 4 7.94 46.55 -32.81
N LEU A 5 6.99 46.56 -33.74
CA LEU A 5 5.88 45.60 -33.78
C LEU A 5 6.39 44.18 -33.99
N LEU A 6 7.38 44.00 -34.88
CA LEU A 6 7.98 42.69 -35.14
C LEU A 6 8.74 42.17 -33.91
N MET A 7 9.50 43.04 -33.21
CA MET A 7 10.16 42.65 -31.96
C MET A 7 9.15 42.31 -30.86
N MET A 8 8.05 43.07 -30.71
CA MET A 8 7.01 42.71 -29.75
C MET A 8 6.34 41.38 -30.09
N LEU A 9 6.05 41.10 -31.36
CA LEU A 9 5.49 39.82 -31.81
C LEU A 9 6.44 38.65 -31.54
N VAL A 10 7.75 38.83 -31.77
CA VAL A 10 8.77 37.82 -31.47
C VAL A 10 8.93 37.62 -29.97
N LEU A 11 8.88 38.69 -29.16
CA LEU A 11 8.89 38.58 -27.70
C LEU A 11 7.62 37.91 -27.16
N LEU A 12 6.44 38.24 -27.68
CA LEU A 12 5.19 37.57 -27.30
C LEU A 12 5.22 36.09 -27.68
N ALA A 13 5.67 35.76 -28.91
CA ALA A 13 5.82 34.38 -29.35
C ALA A 13 6.86 33.61 -28.53
N ALA A 14 7.98 34.25 -28.16
CA ALA A 14 9.00 33.66 -27.30
C ALA A 14 8.49 33.45 -25.86
N THR A 15 7.66 34.36 -25.32
CA THR A 15 7.01 34.16 -24.02
C THR A 15 5.91 33.10 -24.06
N ALA A 16 5.23 32.93 -25.20
CA ALA A 16 4.25 31.88 -25.40
C ALA A 16 4.92 30.50 -25.53
N ALA A 17 6.03 30.42 -26.27
CA ALA A 17 6.84 29.21 -26.41
C ALA A 17 7.61 28.84 -25.13
N ALA A 18 8.07 29.83 -24.35
CA ALA A 18 8.69 29.61 -23.04
C ALA A 18 7.69 29.12 -21.96
N LYS A 19 6.38 29.23 -22.23
CA LYS A 19 5.32 28.60 -21.42
C LYS A 19 5.08 27.12 -21.76
N GLU A 20 5.69 26.59 -22.83
CA GLU A 20 5.55 25.18 -23.26
C GLU A 20 6.73 24.31 -22.79
N GLY A 21 7.05 24.43 -21.51
CA GLY A 21 7.92 23.51 -20.79
C GLY A 21 7.39 23.27 -19.39
N VAL A 22 6.07 23.22 -19.19
CA VAL A 22 5.51 22.79 -17.92
C VAL A 22 5.97 21.34 -17.72
N MET A 23 6.95 21.13 -16.85
CA MET A 23 7.24 19.81 -16.30
C MET A 23 5.96 19.33 -15.63
N ARG A 24 5.14 18.61 -16.38
CA ARG A 24 3.88 18.09 -15.89
C ARG A 24 4.17 16.86 -15.04
N THR A 25 3.51 16.79 -13.90
CA THR A 25 3.64 15.70 -12.94
C THR A 25 3.10 14.41 -13.52
N ARG A 26 3.86 13.33 -13.33
CA ARG A 26 3.47 11.99 -13.78
C ARG A 26 2.59 11.33 -12.73
N PRO A 27 1.68 10.42 -13.12
CA PRO A 27 0.95 9.62 -12.15
C PRO A 27 1.88 8.91 -11.18
N VAL A 28 1.39 8.67 -9.96
CA VAL A 28 2.16 8.07 -8.87
C VAL A 28 1.47 6.82 -8.35
N LEU A 29 2.22 5.74 -8.25
CA LEU A 29 1.84 4.51 -7.57
C LEU A 29 2.52 4.44 -6.21
N LEU A 30 1.72 4.47 -5.14
CA LEU A 30 2.16 4.24 -3.77
C LEU A 30 2.04 2.76 -3.42
N MET A 31 3.15 2.16 -3.00
CA MET A 31 3.21 0.78 -2.50
C MET A 31 3.57 0.75 -1.00
N PRO A 32 2.59 0.52 -0.11
CA PRO A 32 2.81 0.41 1.33
C PRO A 32 3.74 -0.74 1.70
N GLY A 33 4.37 -0.65 2.86
CA GLY A 33 5.15 -1.73 3.48
C GLY A 33 4.36 -2.54 4.51
N PHE A 34 5.08 -3.28 5.35
CA PHE A 34 4.51 -4.12 6.40
C PHE A 34 3.58 -3.31 7.31
N ALA A 35 2.39 -3.83 7.55
CA ALA A 35 1.41 -3.27 8.48
C ALA A 35 1.04 -1.79 8.25
N SER A 36 1.28 -1.27 7.05
CA SER A 36 1.13 0.16 6.72
C SER A 36 -0.06 0.45 5.79
N SER A 37 -0.98 -0.52 5.70
CA SER A 37 -2.29 -0.37 5.07
C SER A 37 -3.34 -1.16 5.84
N GLN A 38 -4.57 -0.65 5.82
CA GLN A 38 -5.66 -1.24 6.58
C GLN A 38 -6.08 -2.62 6.05
N LEU A 39 -6.51 -3.50 6.95
CA LEU A 39 -7.18 -4.76 6.65
C LEU A 39 -8.61 -4.74 7.15
N GLN A 40 -9.54 -5.16 6.31
CA GLN A 40 -10.97 -5.23 6.60
C GLN A 40 -11.47 -6.68 6.54
N SER A 41 -12.51 -6.98 7.32
CA SER A 41 -13.15 -8.28 7.30
C SER A 41 -14.04 -8.46 6.07
N TRP A 42 -13.97 -9.65 5.49
CA TRP A 42 -14.83 -10.16 4.42
C TRP A 42 -15.62 -11.39 4.87
N SER A 43 -15.74 -11.60 6.17
CA SER A 43 -16.54 -12.65 6.79
C SER A 43 -17.29 -12.14 8.03
N HIS A 44 -18.25 -12.93 8.48
CA HIS A 44 -18.84 -12.77 9.80
C HIS A 44 -18.25 -13.81 10.75
N SER A 45 -17.70 -13.36 11.87
CA SER A 45 -17.09 -14.25 12.87
C SER A 45 -17.53 -13.82 14.27
N ARG A 46 -17.97 -14.80 15.07
CA ARG A 46 -18.43 -14.57 16.43
C ARG A 46 -17.25 -14.56 17.39
N CYS A 47 -17.11 -13.48 18.15
CA CYS A 47 -16.13 -13.44 19.22
C CYS A 47 -16.75 -14.04 20.48
N GLU A 48 -16.11 -15.04 21.09
CA GLU A 48 -16.59 -15.60 22.35
C GLU A 48 -16.70 -14.51 23.44
N THR A 49 -17.85 -14.48 24.11
CA THR A 49 -18.11 -13.54 25.21
C THR A 49 -17.50 -14.06 26.51
N GLY A 50 -16.59 -13.28 27.12
CA GLY A 50 -16.35 -13.39 28.55
C GLY A 50 -17.60 -13.03 29.38
N PHE A 51 -17.53 -13.13 30.71
CA PHE A 51 -18.63 -12.98 31.69
C PHE A 51 -19.51 -11.71 31.55
N ARG A 52 -19.12 -10.72 30.73
CA ARG A 52 -19.89 -9.52 30.39
C ARG A 52 -20.39 -9.61 28.94
N LYS A 53 -21.58 -10.19 28.74
CA LYS A 53 -22.25 -10.42 27.43
C LYS A 53 -22.51 -9.18 26.55
N ASN A 54 -22.11 -7.97 26.95
CA ASN A 54 -22.54 -6.72 26.31
C ASN A 54 -21.40 -5.79 25.84
N LEU A 55 -20.13 -6.21 25.90
CA LEU A 55 -19.00 -5.32 25.54
C LEU A 55 -18.31 -5.69 24.22
N TYR A 56 -18.69 -6.80 23.59
CA TYR A 56 -17.92 -7.42 22.53
C TYR A 56 -18.76 -7.51 21.26
N ARG A 57 -18.38 -6.71 20.25
CA ARG A 57 -18.99 -6.69 18.93
C ARG A 57 -18.51 -7.88 18.12
N ASP A 58 -19.44 -8.65 17.55
CA ASP A 58 -19.10 -9.62 16.52
C ASP A 58 -18.35 -8.94 15.37
N ILE A 59 -17.45 -9.67 14.73
CA ILE A 59 -16.76 -9.20 13.53
C ILE A 59 -17.75 -9.31 12.38
N LYS A 60 -18.03 -8.18 11.74
CA LYS A 60 -18.92 -8.10 10.59
C LYS A 60 -18.13 -7.87 9.31
N PHE A 61 -18.79 -8.15 8.19
CA PHE A 61 -18.31 -7.74 6.88
C PHE A 61 -18.05 -6.22 6.85
N GLY A 62 -16.90 -5.81 6.34
CA GLY A 62 -16.48 -4.41 6.24
C GLY A 62 -15.87 -3.84 7.52
N ASP A 63 -15.87 -4.57 8.64
CA ASP A 63 -15.20 -4.11 9.86
C ASP A 63 -13.69 -3.98 9.62
N ARG A 64 -13.09 -2.87 10.09
CA ARG A 64 -11.63 -2.71 10.11
C ARG A 64 -11.03 -3.56 11.23
N LEU A 65 -10.03 -4.37 10.89
CA LEU A 65 -9.27 -5.20 11.82
C LEU A 65 -7.85 -4.67 12.01
N TRP A 66 -7.25 -4.10 10.96
CA TRP A 66 -5.95 -3.44 11.05
C TRP A 66 -6.08 -1.96 10.65
N VAL A 67 -5.86 -0.98 11.54
CA VAL A 67 -5.87 -1.15 13.01
C VAL A 67 -7.12 -0.50 13.60
N ASP A 68 -7.71 -1.20 14.56
CA ASP A 68 -8.85 -0.74 15.35
C ASP A 68 -8.40 -0.89 16.82
N VAL A 69 -7.80 0.16 17.38
CA VAL A 69 -7.18 0.11 18.72
C VAL A 69 -8.21 -0.22 19.79
N ALA A 70 -9.44 0.29 19.64
CA ALA A 70 -10.53 -0.03 20.54
C ALA A 70 -10.86 -1.53 20.54
N ARG A 71 -10.86 -2.16 19.37
CA ARG A 71 -11.04 -3.61 19.24
C ARG A 71 -9.87 -4.40 19.77
N VAL A 72 -8.63 -3.97 19.54
CA VAL A 72 -7.44 -4.63 20.10
C VAL A 72 -7.51 -4.61 21.64
N LEU A 73 -7.91 -3.49 22.24
CA LEU A 73 -8.08 -3.36 23.70
C LEU A 73 -9.23 -4.19 24.25
N ALA A 74 -10.39 -4.15 23.59
CA ALA A 74 -11.57 -4.83 24.07
C ALA A 74 -11.49 -6.35 23.82
N GLN A 75 -11.06 -6.74 22.62
CA GLN A 75 -11.20 -8.09 22.08
C GLN A 75 -9.86 -8.67 21.58
N GLY A 76 -8.77 -8.42 22.31
CA GLY A 76 -7.42 -8.84 21.92
C GLY A 76 -7.34 -10.30 21.46
N ASP A 77 -7.93 -11.25 22.21
CA ASP A 77 -7.92 -12.66 21.84
C ASP A 77 -8.64 -12.94 20.52
N CYS A 78 -9.83 -12.35 20.32
CA CYS A 78 -10.58 -12.53 19.07
C CYS A 78 -9.85 -11.89 17.89
N TRP A 79 -9.28 -10.70 18.11
CA TRP A 79 -8.48 -10.00 17.11
C TRP A 79 -7.24 -10.81 16.70
N ILE A 80 -6.48 -11.35 17.67
CA ILE A 80 -5.32 -12.21 17.40
C ILE A 80 -5.73 -13.42 16.56
N ARG A 81 -6.80 -14.13 16.93
CA ARG A 81 -7.24 -15.32 16.20
C ARG A 81 -7.67 -15.01 14.77
N CYS A 82 -8.29 -13.85 14.55
CA CYS A 82 -8.67 -13.40 13.21
C CYS A 82 -7.51 -12.89 12.36
N MET A 83 -6.49 -12.29 12.98
CA MET A 83 -5.28 -11.86 12.27
C MET A 83 -4.36 -13.03 11.93
N LYS A 84 -4.38 -14.09 12.73
CA LYS A 84 -3.50 -15.26 12.60
C LYS A 84 -3.77 -16.06 11.31
N LEU A 85 -2.68 -16.47 10.67
CA LEU A 85 -2.71 -17.38 9.53
C LEU A 85 -2.29 -18.79 9.94
N ASP A 86 -2.53 -19.76 9.06
CA ASP A 86 -1.85 -21.04 9.19
C ASP A 86 -0.36 -20.94 8.83
N ILE A 87 0.51 -21.45 9.70
CA ILE A 87 1.96 -21.32 9.53
C ILE A 87 2.44 -22.02 8.25
N THR A 88 1.85 -23.16 7.89
CA THR A 88 2.30 -23.96 6.74
C THR A 88 1.62 -23.56 5.44
N THR A 89 0.30 -23.45 5.45
CA THR A 89 -0.51 -23.22 4.25
C THR A 89 -0.70 -21.74 3.94
N GLN A 90 -0.49 -20.86 4.92
CA GLN A 90 -0.77 -19.42 4.85
C GLN A 90 -2.26 -19.10 4.60
N GLU A 91 -3.13 -20.04 4.94
CA GLU A 91 -4.58 -19.89 4.84
C GLU A 91 -5.15 -19.17 6.07
N GLU A 92 -6.28 -18.49 5.83
CA GLU A 92 -7.05 -17.80 6.87
C GLU A 92 -7.84 -18.83 7.69
N ARG A 93 -7.82 -18.71 9.02
CA ARG A 93 -8.46 -19.69 9.93
C ARG A 93 -9.85 -19.26 10.38
N GLU A 94 -9.95 -18.12 11.08
CA GLU A 94 -11.23 -17.66 11.66
C GLU A 94 -11.91 -16.54 10.86
N CYS A 95 -11.12 -15.58 10.37
CA CYS A 95 -11.63 -14.43 9.64
C CYS A 95 -11.02 -14.37 8.24
N LYS A 96 -11.86 -14.09 7.24
CA LYS A 96 -11.40 -13.67 5.92
C LYS A 96 -11.10 -12.19 5.97
N LEU A 97 -9.87 -11.77 5.73
CA LEU A 97 -9.46 -10.37 5.68
C LEU A 97 -8.99 -10.00 4.29
N ARG A 98 -9.26 -8.76 3.89
CA ARG A 98 -8.82 -8.20 2.61
C ARG A 98 -8.18 -6.84 2.85
N ALA A 99 -7.24 -6.47 1.99
CA ALA A 99 -6.66 -5.14 2.01
C ALA A 99 -7.74 -4.11 1.66
N ALA A 100 -7.91 -3.10 2.51
CA ALA A 100 -8.76 -1.96 2.19
C ALA A 100 -8.17 -1.20 0.99
N GLN A 101 -9.01 -0.54 0.20
CA GLN A 101 -8.63 0.13 -1.04
C GLN A 101 -8.72 1.65 -0.91
N GLY A 102 -8.00 2.37 -1.77
CA GLY A 102 -8.02 3.84 -1.81
C GLY A 102 -7.06 4.52 -0.84
N LEU A 103 -7.06 5.85 -0.84
CA LEU A 103 -6.15 6.68 -0.03
C LEU A 103 -6.45 6.59 1.47
N GLU A 104 -7.71 6.39 1.83
CA GLU A 104 -8.15 6.21 3.23
C GLU A 104 -7.52 4.98 3.88
N ALA A 105 -7.19 3.95 3.08
CA ALA A 105 -6.59 2.71 3.58
C ALA A 105 -5.13 2.89 4.05
N VAL A 106 -4.47 4.00 3.71
CA VAL A 106 -3.04 4.22 3.97
C VAL A 106 -2.72 5.56 4.63
N SER A 107 -3.63 6.54 4.56
CA SER A 107 -3.45 7.86 5.17
C SER A 107 -3.40 7.76 6.70
N GLU A 108 -4.45 7.20 7.29
CA GLU A 108 -4.58 6.93 8.74
C GLU A 108 -4.98 5.47 8.94
N LEU A 109 -4.26 4.71 9.76
CA LEU A 109 -4.59 3.29 9.99
C LEU A 109 -5.75 3.09 10.96
N ASP A 110 -5.93 4.00 11.92
CA ASP A 110 -7.07 4.04 12.83
C ASP A 110 -7.70 5.44 12.88
N PRO A 111 -8.51 5.80 11.87
CA PRO A 111 -9.22 7.07 11.82
C PRO A 111 -9.97 7.41 13.11
N GLY A 112 -9.79 8.64 13.58
CA GLY A 112 -10.43 9.15 14.79
C GLY A 112 -9.75 10.42 15.27
N ILE A 113 -10.45 11.21 16.10
CA ILE A 113 -9.95 12.51 16.60
C ILE A 113 -8.61 12.35 17.34
N VAL A 114 -8.43 11.23 18.06
CA VAL A 114 -7.22 10.93 18.82
C VAL A 114 -6.29 9.96 18.08
N THR A 115 -6.85 8.88 17.53
CA THR A 115 -6.09 7.78 16.93
C THR A 115 -5.58 8.08 15.52
N GLY A 116 -6.28 8.92 14.75
CA GLY A 116 -5.90 9.24 13.36
C GLY A 116 -4.53 9.91 13.25
N PRO A 117 -4.28 11.03 13.97
CA PRO A 117 -2.97 11.68 13.96
C PRO A 117 -1.82 10.78 14.43
N LEU A 118 -2.09 9.84 15.34
CA LEU A 118 -1.08 8.91 15.88
C LEU A 118 -0.83 7.70 14.95
N SER A 119 -1.73 7.43 14.02
CA SER A 119 -1.68 6.29 13.09
C SER A 119 -1.47 6.73 11.64
N THR A 120 -0.94 7.94 11.46
CA THR A 120 -0.63 8.49 10.14
C THR A 120 0.58 7.80 9.55
N VAL A 121 0.45 7.31 8.31
CA VAL A 121 1.58 6.73 7.56
C VAL A 121 1.82 7.50 6.28
N TRP A 122 0.84 7.52 5.37
CA TRP A 122 1.01 8.12 4.04
C TRP A 122 0.36 9.49 3.91
N ARG A 123 -0.31 10.01 4.94
CA ARG A 123 -1.06 11.27 4.85
C ARG A 123 -0.19 12.43 4.37
N SER A 124 0.99 12.63 4.96
CA SER A 124 1.85 13.77 4.61
C SER A 124 2.31 13.73 3.15
N ILE A 125 2.78 12.59 2.67
CA ILE A 125 3.20 12.46 1.26
C ILE A 125 2.01 12.56 0.30
N ILE A 126 0.83 12.03 0.67
CA ILE A 126 -0.38 12.19 -0.14
C ILE A 126 -0.76 13.68 -0.24
N HIS A 127 -0.70 14.41 0.87
CA HIS A 127 -0.92 15.86 0.89
C HIS A 127 0.09 16.58 -0.01
N ASP A 128 1.39 16.28 0.08
CA ASP A 128 2.39 16.91 -0.78
C ASP A 128 2.15 16.61 -2.27
N LEU A 129 1.78 15.36 -2.59
CA LEU A 129 1.44 14.93 -3.95
C LEU A 129 0.21 15.65 -4.52
N VAL A 130 -0.79 15.93 -3.70
CA VAL A 130 -2.01 16.65 -4.14
C VAL A 130 -1.76 18.16 -4.16
N ASP A 131 -1.23 18.74 -3.08
CA ASP A 131 -1.15 20.19 -2.89
C ASP A 131 0.03 20.84 -3.64
N HIS A 132 1.17 20.14 -3.77
CA HIS A 132 2.36 20.68 -4.44
C HIS A 132 2.56 20.17 -5.85
N PHE A 133 2.14 18.93 -6.13
CA PHE A 133 2.29 18.30 -7.44
C PHE A 133 0.98 18.25 -8.24
N GLU A 134 -0.11 18.76 -7.67
CA GLU A 134 -1.42 18.93 -8.33
C GLU A 134 -1.91 17.63 -8.99
N LEU A 135 -1.65 16.48 -8.36
CA LEU A 135 -2.10 15.18 -8.86
C LEU A 135 -3.60 15.02 -8.71
N ASP A 136 -4.26 14.69 -9.81
CA ASP A 136 -5.68 14.35 -9.82
C ASP A 136 -5.94 12.96 -9.19
N PRO A 137 -7.16 12.68 -8.69
CA PRO A 137 -7.49 11.41 -8.03
C PRO A 137 -7.21 10.15 -8.88
N ASP A 138 -7.31 10.24 -10.21
CA ASP A 138 -7.02 9.13 -11.14
C ASP A 138 -5.51 8.96 -11.41
N GLN A 139 -4.71 9.97 -11.08
CA GLN A 139 -3.25 9.94 -11.20
C GLN A 139 -2.55 9.43 -9.93
N LEU A 140 -3.24 9.39 -8.79
CA LEU A 140 -2.69 8.88 -7.53
C LEU A 140 -3.24 7.51 -7.19
N VAL A 141 -2.41 6.49 -7.39
CA VAL A 141 -2.77 5.09 -7.24
C VAL A 141 -2.17 4.51 -5.97
N VAL A 142 -2.98 3.90 -5.12
CA VAL A 142 -2.48 3.07 -4.00
C VAL A 142 -2.62 1.60 -4.34
N ALA A 143 -1.56 0.82 -4.14
CA ALA A 143 -1.54 -0.63 -4.31
C ALA A 143 -1.42 -1.33 -2.94
N THR A 144 -2.52 -1.33 -2.19
CA THR A 144 -2.62 -2.05 -0.91
C THR A 144 -2.72 -3.56 -1.14
N TYR A 145 -2.21 -4.33 -0.18
CA TYR A 145 -2.20 -5.79 -0.23
C TYR A 145 -2.26 -6.37 1.20
N ASP A 146 -2.57 -7.66 1.29
CA ASP A 146 -2.54 -8.38 2.56
C ASP A 146 -1.08 -8.63 2.97
N TRP A 147 -0.50 -7.69 3.70
CA TRP A 147 0.91 -7.67 4.09
C TRP A 147 1.32 -8.84 5.02
N ARG A 148 0.37 -9.65 5.48
CA ARG A 148 0.65 -10.88 6.23
C ARG A 148 1.13 -12.02 5.32
N LEU A 149 0.75 -11.97 4.03
CA LEU A 149 1.01 -13.04 3.07
C LEU A 149 2.34 -12.88 2.34
N PRO A 150 2.99 -14.00 1.97
CA PRO A 150 4.10 -13.97 1.02
C PRO A 150 3.61 -13.59 -0.39
N PRO A 151 4.47 -12.98 -1.22
CA PRO A 151 4.13 -12.57 -2.58
C PRO A 151 3.48 -13.66 -3.46
N SER A 152 3.94 -14.90 -3.36
CA SER A 152 3.35 -16.03 -4.10
C SER A 152 1.88 -16.24 -3.78
N LYS A 153 1.50 -16.14 -2.50
CA LYS A 153 0.12 -16.29 -2.02
C LYS A 153 -0.75 -15.09 -2.36
N LEU A 154 -0.18 -13.88 -2.41
CA LEU A 154 -0.90 -12.70 -2.93
C LEU A 154 -1.39 -12.92 -4.36
N GLN A 155 -0.55 -13.50 -5.22
CA GLN A 155 -0.96 -13.80 -6.59
C GLN A 155 -1.91 -15.00 -6.68
N GLU A 156 -1.64 -16.07 -5.94
CA GLU A 156 -2.49 -17.27 -5.94
C GLU A 156 -3.92 -16.94 -5.52
N ARG A 157 -4.06 -16.30 -4.34
CA ARG A 157 -5.33 -16.00 -3.67
C ARG A 157 -6.07 -14.81 -4.28
N ASP A 158 -5.37 -13.69 -4.47
CA ASP A 158 -6.02 -12.40 -4.77
C ASP A 158 -5.80 -11.93 -6.22
N LYS A 159 -5.04 -12.68 -7.02
CA LYS A 159 -4.60 -12.23 -8.37
C LYS A 159 -3.98 -10.84 -8.32
N TYR A 160 -3.25 -10.56 -7.24
CA TYR A 160 -2.78 -9.23 -6.88
C TYR A 160 -1.88 -8.62 -7.96
N PHE A 161 -0.87 -9.34 -8.44
CA PHE A 161 0.08 -8.82 -9.44
C PHE A 161 -0.56 -8.63 -10.81
N TYR A 162 -1.50 -9.51 -11.19
CA TYR A 162 -2.28 -9.31 -12.41
C TYR A 162 -3.11 -8.03 -12.33
N SER A 163 -3.80 -7.82 -11.21
CA SER A 163 -4.59 -6.62 -10.96
C SER A 163 -3.71 -5.36 -10.92
N LEU A 164 -2.52 -5.44 -10.31
CA LEU A 164 -1.53 -4.36 -10.26
C LEU A 164 -1.04 -3.98 -11.66
N LYS A 165 -0.66 -4.97 -12.49
CA LYS A 165 -0.29 -4.75 -13.90
C LYS A 165 -1.38 -4.01 -14.64
N LYS A 166 -2.64 -4.44 -14.50
CA LYS A 166 -3.79 -3.78 -15.14
C LYS A 166 -4.03 -2.36 -14.63
N LYS A 167 -3.84 -2.13 -13.33
CA LYS A 167 -3.96 -0.80 -12.74
C LYS A 167 -2.91 0.15 -13.29
N ILE A 168 -1.66 -0.31 -13.42
CA ILE A 168 -0.56 0.47 -14.01
C ILE A 168 -0.85 0.77 -15.48
N GLU A 169 -1.19 -0.24 -16.29
CA GLU A 169 -1.54 -0.08 -17.70
C GLU A 169 -2.65 0.96 -17.88
N TYR A 170 -3.74 0.81 -17.12
CA TYR A 170 -4.87 1.72 -17.17
C TYR A 170 -4.51 3.15 -16.78
N THR A 171 -3.71 3.34 -15.73
CA THR A 171 -3.31 4.68 -15.26
C THR A 171 -2.43 5.38 -16.28
N VAL A 172 -1.49 4.65 -16.90
CA VAL A 172 -0.62 5.18 -17.95
C VAL A 172 -1.41 5.52 -19.21
N GLU A 173 -2.42 4.70 -19.55
CA GLU A 173 -3.32 4.95 -20.68
C GLU A 173 -4.16 6.21 -20.46
N LEU A 174 -4.75 6.40 -19.27
CA LEU A 174 -5.50 7.60 -18.90
C LEU A 174 -4.62 8.86 -18.93
N ASP A 175 -3.36 8.74 -18.54
CA ASP A 175 -2.40 9.84 -18.64
C ASP A 175 -1.98 10.12 -20.10
N GLY A 176 -2.42 9.33 -21.08
CA GLY A 176 -2.11 9.53 -22.50
C GLY A 176 -0.80 8.90 -22.94
N ASN A 177 -0.33 7.85 -22.24
CA ASN A 177 0.89 7.09 -22.56
C ASN A 177 2.17 7.94 -22.59
N ARG A 178 2.28 8.93 -21.70
CA ARG A 178 3.37 9.94 -21.70
C ARG A 178 4.63 9.49 -20.96
N GLY A 179 5.02 8.23 -21.14
CA GLY A 179 6.27 7.68 -20.59
C GLY A 179 6.15 7.15 -19.16
N GLY A 180 5.03 6.51 -18.83
CA GLY A 180 4.85 5.74 -17.61
C GLY A 180 4.54 6.55 -16.34
N LEU A 181 4.34 5.83 -15.24
CA LEU A 181 4.08 6.37 -13.91
C LEU A 181 5.30 6.23 -12.98
N VAL A 182 5.32 7.00 -11.90
CA VAL A 182 6.34 6.93 -10.85
C VAL A 182 5.89 5.95 -9.78
N VAL A 183 6.75 5.01 -9.40
CA VAL A 183 6.50 4.08 -8.30
C VAL A 183 7.25 4.55 -7.05
N ILE A 184 6.54 4.68 -5.93
CA ILE A 184 7.11 4.95 -4.60
C ILE A 184 6.77 3.75 -3.72
N ALA A 185 7.79 2.95 -3.38
CA ALA A 185 7.62 1.80 -2.51
C ALA A 185 8.33 2.02 -1.17
N HIS A 186 7.64 1.70 -0.07
CA HIS A 186 8.17 1.87 1.27
C HIS A 186 8.44 0.52 1.95
N SER A 187 9.59 0.40 2.62
CA SER A 187 9.94 -0.77 3.44
C SER A 187 9.69 -2.09 2.68
N MET A 188 8.96 -3.03 3.26
CA MET A 188 8.62 -4.33 2.64
C MET A 188 7.90 -4.21 1.28
N GLY A 189 7.25 -3.07 0.99
CA GLY A 189 6.62 -2.81 -0.31
C GLY A 189 7.62 -2.86 -1.46
N ASN A 190 8.89 -2.55 -1.21
CA ASN A 190 9.98 -2.71 -2.18
C ASN A 190 10.19 -4.18 -2.57
N GLY A 191 10.12 -5.09 -1.60
CA GLY A 191 10.23 -6.54 -1.83
C GLY A 191 9.06 -7.05 -2.66
N VAL A 192 7.84 -6.57 -2.38
CA VAL A 192 6.63 -6.92 -3.14
C VAL A 192 6.71 -6.38 -4.57
N PHE A 193 7.16 -5.14 -4.76
CA PHE A 193 7.35 -4.56 -6.10
C PHE A 193 8.44 -5.31 -6.87
N ARG A 194 9.55 -5.66 -6.22
CA ARG A 194 10.60 -6.48 -6.85
C ARG A 194 10.07 -7.84 -7.29
N TYR A 195 9.25 -8.49 -6.46
CA TYR A 195 8.60 -9.74 -6.84
C TYR A 195 7.64 -9.54 -8.02
N PHE A 196 6.88 -8.45 -8.04
CA PHE A 196 6.03 -8.09 -9.17
C PHE A 196 6.83 -8.01 -10.49
N LEU A 197 8.01 -7.40 -10.48
CA LEU A 197 8.86 -7.32 -11.68
C LEU A 197 9.34 -8.71 -12.16
N GLU A 198 9.66 -9.63 -11.26
CA GLU A 198 10.01 -11.01 -11.63
C GLU A 198 8.78 -11.78 -12.15
N TRP A 199 7.64 -11.67 -11.48
CA TRP A 199 6.38 -12.24 -11.95
C TRP A 199 5.99 -11.71 -13.34
N LEU A 200 6.21 -10.41 -13.58
CA LEU A 200 5.92 -9.78 -14.87
C LEU A 200 6.76 -10.40 -16.00
N LYS A 201 8.03 -10.75 -15.76
CA LYS A 201 8.89 -11.41 -16.77
C LYS A 201 8.30 -12.73 -17.26
N GLU A 202 7.65 -13.47 -16.36
CA GLU A 202 6.96 -14.72 -16.70
C GLU A 202 5.65 -14.43 -17.47
N GLU A 203 4.87 -13.45 -17.00
CA GLU A 203 3.57 -13.10 -17.57
C GLU A 203 3.65 -12.54 -19.00
N VAL A 204 4.51 -11.54 -19.25
CA VAL A 204 4.63 -10.91 -20.59
C VAL A 204 5.68 -11.58 -21.49
N GLY A 205 6.45 -12.50 -20.91
CA GLY A 205 7.54 -13.20 -21.57
C GLY A 205 8.88 -12.46 -21.48
N ARG A 206 9.96 -13.24 -21.43
CA ARG A 206 11.35 -12.78 -21.22
C ARG A 206 11.87 -11.73 -22.20
N ASN A 207 11.26 -11.61 -23.39
CA ASN A 207 11.69 -10.67 -24.42
C ASN A 207 10.88 -9.35 -24.43
N ASN A 208 9.76 -9.28 -23.70
CA ASN A 208 8.85 -8.12 -23.75
C ASN A 208 8.77 -7.34 -22.43
N TRP A 209 9.23 -7.90 -21.32
CA TRP A 209 9.13 -7.24 -20.01
C TRP A 209 9.87 -5.90 -19.94
N GLN A 210 11.04 -5.78 -20.57
CA GLN A 210 11.77 -4.51 -20.60
C GLN A 210 10.98 -3.44 -21.36
N LYS A 211 10.40 -3.80 -22.52
CA LYS A 211 9.52 -2.89 -23.27
C LYS A 211 8.30 -2.47 -22.45
N TRP A 212 7.74 -3.38 -21.66
CA TRP A 212 6.64 -3.05 -20.76
C TRP A 212 7.10 -2.06 -19.68
N ILE A 213 8.26 -2.28 -19.04
CA ILE A 213 8.80 -1.36 -18.04
C ILE A 213 9.06 0.02 -18.66
N ASP A 214 9.76 0.07 -19.80
CA ASP A 214 10.12 1.33 -20.46
C ASP A 214 8.88 2.16 -20.86
N ALA A 215 7.75 1.50 -21.13
CA ALA A 215 6.49 2.15 -21.47
C ALA A 215 5.66 2.59 -20.24
N HIS A 216 5.75 1.86 -19.13
CA HIS A 216 4.81 2.01 -18.00
C HIS A 216 5.43 2.55 -16.71
N ILE A 217 6.75 2.45 -16.53
CA ILE A 217 7.45 2.86 -15.30
C ILE A 217 8.45 3.94 -15.65
N SER A 218 8.17 5.16 -15.23
CA SER A 218 9.06 6.31 -15.45
C SER A 218 10.22 6.35 -14.46
N ALA A 219 9.92 6.09 -13.18
CA ALA A 219 10.90 6.11 -12.11
C ALA A 219 10.44 5.20 -10.96
N TYR A 220 11.40 4.72 -10.18
CA TYR A 220 11.18 3.91 -9.00
C TYR A 220 11.95 4.49 -7.82
N PHE A 221 11.23 4.93 -6.79
CA PHE A 221 11.77 5.43 -5.54
C PHE A 221 11.62 4.37 -4.46
N ALA A 222 12.76 3.77 -4.09
CA ALA A 222 12.85 2.77 -3.06
C ALA A 222 13.12 3.42 -1.69
N VAL A 223 12.08 3.62 -0.88
CA VAL A 223 12.18 4.28 0.42
C VAL A 223 12.34 3.23 1.51
N GLY A 224 13.47 3.26 2.23
CA GLY A 224 13.71 2.36 3.38
C GLY A 224 13.71 0.87 3.03
N SER A 225 14.19 0.50 1.83
CA SER A 225 14.08 -0.86 1.30
C SER A 225 14.97 -1.89 2.03
N PRO A 226 14.41 -2.93 2.68
CA PRO A 226 15.17 -4.01 3.31
C PRO A 226 15.53 -5.10 2.29
N LEU A 227 16.33 -4.78 1.26
CA LEU A 227 16.60 -5.71 0.15
C LEU A 227 17.22 -7.05 0.58
N LEU A 228 17.91 -7.07 1.72
CA LEU A 228 18.57 -8.24 2.30
C LEU A 228 17.92 -8.66 3.64
N GLY A 229 16.69 -8.23 3.88
CA GLY A 229 15.98 -8.41 5.15
C GLY A 229 16.33 -7.33 6.20
N SER A 230 15.76 -7.48 7.39
CA SER A 230 15.98 -6.60 8.54
C SER A 230 16.29 -7.40 9.81
N ALA A 231 17.14 -6.87 10.69
CA ALA A 231 17.37 -7.44 12.02
C ALA A 231 16.11 -7.39 12.89
N GLU A 232 15.24 -6.41 12.65
CA GLU A 232 13.95 -6.25 13.33
C GLU A 232 13.05 -7.47 13.12
N SER A 233 13.09 -8.09 11.94
CA SER A 233 12.37 -9.34 11.65
C SER A 233 12.75 -10.46 12.61
N LEU A 234 14.04 -10.57 12.97
CA LEU A 234 14.51 -11.57 13.93
C LEU A 234 13.99 -11.27 15.34
N GLU A 235 13.96 -10.00 15.72
CA GLU A 235 13.39 -9.58 17.01
C GLU A 235 11.88 -9.83 17.06
N LEU A 236 11.15 -9.49 16.00
CA LEU A 236 9.71 -9.68 15.85
C LEU A 236 9.30 -11.16 16.03
N ILE A 237 10.08 -12.11 15.50
CA ILE A 237 9.80 -13.55 15.65
C ILE A 237 10.37 -14.17 16.94
N SER A 238 11.38 -13.56 17.55
CA SER A 238 12.07 -14.13 18.72
C SER A 238 11.53 -13.61 20.05
N SER A 239 11.47 -12.29 20.25
CA SER A 239 10.95 -11.63 21.46
C SER A 239 9.52 -11.12 21.26
N GLY A 240 9.20 -10.67 20.05
CA GLY A 240 7.95 -9.98 19.73
C GLY A 240 8.04 -8.49 20.04
N ILE A 241 7.81 -7.65 19.02
CA ILE A 241 7.74 -6.19 19.16
C ILE A 241 6.29 -5.76 18.96
N THR A 242 5.70 -5.08 19.94
CA THR A 242 4.28 -4.75 19.93
C THR A 242 3.92 -3.58 19.02
N GLU A 243 4.91 -2.82 18.52
CA GLU A 243 4.70 -1.60 17.71
C GLU A 243 3.71 -0.61 18.34
N GLY A 244 3.73 -0.51 19.67
CA GLY A 244 2.82 0.36 20.44
C GLY A 244 1.40 -0.19 20.61
N LEU A 245 1.09 -1.38 20.09
CA LEU A 245 -0.21 -2.01 20.31
C LEU A 245 -0.37 -2.50 21.76
N PRO A 246 -1.58 -2.40 22.32
CA PRO A 246 -1.85 -2.81 23.70
C PRO A 246 -2.07 -4.32 23.81
N ILE A 247 -1.08 -5.10 23.38
CA ILE A 247 -1.02 -6.56 23.49
C ILE A 247 0.32 -6.99 24.09
N THR A 248 0.43 -8.22 24.57
CA THR A 248 1.70 -8.72 25.11
C THR A 248 2.70 -9.03 23.99
N GLN A 249 4.00 -8.89 24.26
CA GLN A 249 5.06 -9.30 23.32
C GLN A 249 4.93 -10.78 22.94
N SER A 250 4.55 -11.64 23.90
CA SER A 250 4.33 -13.07 23.68
C SER A 250 3.22 -13.34 22.65
N ASP A 251 2.12 -12.61 22.74
CA ASP A 251 0.99 -12.76 21.82
C ASP A 251 1.31 -12.18 20.45
N MET A 252 2.00 -11.04 20.40
CA MET A 252 2.51 -10.47 19.16
C MET A 252 3.45 -11.42 18.45
N ARG A 253 4.42 -12.01 19.17
CA ARG A 253 5.34 -13.01 18.63
C ARG A 253 4.59 -14.20 18.03
N LYS A 254 3.62 -14.76 18.74
CA LYS A 254 2.80 -15.89 18.25
C LYS A 254 2.00 -15.52 17.00
N LEU A 255 1.54 -14.26 16.92
CA LEU A 255 0.83 -13.75 15.76
C LEU A 255 1.76 -13.62 14.56
N VAL A 256 2.89 -12.93 14.71
CA VAL A 256 3.84 -12.68 13.63
C VAL A 256 4.45 -13.97 13.09
N VAL A 257 4.75 -14.95 13.94
CA VAL A 257 5.29 -16.26 13.51
C VAL A 257 4.34 -16.97 12.52
N SER A 258 3.06 -16.60 12.49
CA SER A 258 2.12 -17.13 11.49
C SER A 258 2.21 -16.48 10.11
N PHE A 259 2.77 -15.27 10.01
CA PHE A 259 2.87 -14.54 8.76
C PHE A 259 4.00 -15.10 7.90
N GLY A 260 3.71 -15.31 6.61
CA GLY A 260 4.68 -15.87 5.67
C GLY A 260 5.65 -14.85 5.09
N ASN A 261 5.63 -13.60 5.59
CA ASN A 261 6.46 -12.51 5.09
C ASN A 261 7.11 -11.68 6.21
N PRO A 262 8.14 -12.22 6.90
CA PRO A 262 8.93 -11.45 7.85
C PRO A 262 10.13 -10.79 7.14
N TYR A 263 9.88 -9.69 6.39
CA TYR A 263 10.84 -8.78 5.74
C TYR A 263 11.88 -9.33 4.74
#